data_AF-A0A972AE59-F1
#
_entry.id   AF-A0A972AE59-F1
#
_cell.length_a   1.000
_cell.length_b   1.000
_cell.length_c   1.000
_cell.angle_alpha   90.00
_cell.angle_beta   90.00
_cell.angle_gamma   90.00
#
_symmetry.space_group_name_H-M   'P 1'
#
loop_
_entity.id
_entity.type
_entity.pdbx_description
1 polymer ?
#
loop_
_entity_poly.entity_id
_entity_poly.type
_entity_poly.pdbx_seq_one_letter_code
_entity_poly.pdbx_strand_id
1 'polypeptide(L)'
;MIRKTVLVQISVLILVLFLSGCTMDDNPDSRIPESDPALQSSAGNEDLTEDISPAITKEPGTDNTSGYSDNYVPELDSGKYTVSTEEVVIYTDRAIVYLEPNVFYPKNLADFVNETVEIIEQETGLSFLNDNRIGNMLYVHVQHANIPYGTEHGAFVQPMDVLPNCIETIFHELSHTIQLQACSDIKMRTLSEGFAIVNAFRVSGKSSLPNLFDPFFNYSFFENEELMMSDPERFIMEAEGWDTYLAGFRFVYYLEEKYGKTICPRIFTRIGEMYPDGCSNSELIEIVKSMTSEDVFHDFKEWYGSEREKFARSYPVVSLDKTGYLEVFPVYNENTKVYFMPEFTYQGSITLDFTGGFEYLQFLGHNVKGIFGTVQSEGEHTLSFYDAYGELVCTKQVSNSQIRLDTPKAVKIEITGDGSLIHIVPDFDLMTD
;
A
#
# COMPACT_ATOMS: atom_id res chain seq x y z
N MET A 1 -47.44 -13.81 -16.04
CA MET A 1 -46.90 -12.72 -16.88
C MET A 1 -46.85 -11.47 -16.02
N ILE A 2 -45.84 -10.61 -16.19
CA ILE A 2 -45.33 -9.59 -15.24
C ILE A 2 -44.28 -10.15 -14.27
N ARG A 3 -43.12 -10.54 -14.81
CA ARG A 3 -41.82 -10.70 -14.11
C ARG A 3 -40.70 -10.67 -15.15
N LYS A 4 -40.59 -9.59 -15.93
CA LYS A 4 -39.43 -9.31 -16.81
C LYS A 4 -39.14 -7.81 -17.00
N THR A 5 -39.96 -6.91 -16.46
CA THR A 5 -39.84 -5.46 -16.73
C THR A 5 -39.08 -4.67 -15.66
N VAL A 6 -38.76 -5.27 -14.50
CA VAL A 6 -38.08 -4.54 -13.39
C VAL A 6 -36.55 -4.63 -13.47
N LEU A 7 -35.99 -5.64 -14.14
CA LEU A 7 -34.54 -5.82 -14.26
C LEU A 7 -33.87 -4.92 -15.32
N VAL A 8 -34.64 -4.37 -16.27
CA VAL A 8 -34.10 -3.50 -17.33
C VAL A 8 -34.05 -2.03 -16.92
N GLN A 9 -34.72 -1.64 -15.83
CA GLN A 9 -34.69 -0.24 -15.34
C GLN A 9 -33.56 0.05 -14.35
N ILE A 10 -32.90 -0.98 -13.79
CA ILE A 10 -31.75 -0.79 -12.87
C ILE A 10 -30.44 -0.58 -13.67
N SER A 11 -30.28 -1.26 -14.82
CA SER A 11 -29.09 -1.12 -15.67
C SER A 11 -28.97 0.21 -16.40
N VAL A 12 -30.06 0.98 -16.53
CA VAL A 12 -30.07 2.29 -17.22
C VAL A 12 -29.88 3.45 -16.25
N LEU A 13 -30.08 3.26 -14.93
CA LEU A 13 -29.88 4.31 -13.94
C LEU A 13 -28.41 4.48 -13.51
N ILE A 14 -27.61 3.40 -13.61
CA ILE A 14 -26.16 3.43 -13.35
C ILE A 14 -25.38 4.11 -14.49
N LEU A 15 -25.95 4.19 -15.70
CA LEU A 15 -25.29 4.81 -16.85
C LEU A 15 -25.44 6.34 -16.92
N VAL A 16 -26.27 6.96 -16.06
CA VAL A 16 -26.57 8.41 -16.11
C VAL A 16 -25.86 9.20 -14.99
N LEU A 17 -25.14 8.54 -14.08
CA LEU A 17 -24.34 9.21 -13.03
C LEU A 17 -22.85 9.41 -13.39
N PHE A 18 -22.42 9.05 -14.61
CA PHE A 18 -21.02 9.19 -15.08
C PHE A 18 -20.73 10.43 -15.95
N LEU A 19 -21.55 11.49 -15.86
CA LEU A 19 -21.29 12.74 -16.60
C LEU A 19 -21.05 13.92 -15.65
N SER A 20 -19.94 13.83 -14.90
CA SER A 20 -19.22 14.97 -14.33
C SER A 20 -17.70 14.73 -14.43
N GLY A 21 -17.23 14.17 -15.54
CA GLY A 21 -15.81 14.10 -15.86
C GLY A 21 -15.36 15.44 -16.45
N CYS A 22 -14.54 16.18 -15.70
CA CYS A 22 -13.80 17.32 -16.25
C CYS A 22 -12.79 16.79 -17.27
N THR A 23 -12.99 17.15 -18.54
CA THR A 23 -12.04 16.98 -19.63
C THR A 23 -10.83 17.89 -19.42
N MET A 24 -9.61 17.33 -19.40
CA MET A 24 -8.37 18.09 -19.54
C MET A 24 -8.23 18.57 -20.98
N ASP A 25 -8.03 19.88 -21.18
CA ASP A 25 -7.69 20.49 -22.46
C ASP A 25 -6.18 20.30 -22.73
N ASP A 26 -5.87 19.68 -23.87
CA ASP A 26 -4.53 19.63 -24.44
C ASP A 26 -4.13 21.00 -25.00
N ASN A 27 -3.03 21.57 -24.49
CA ASN A 27 -2.31 22.62 -25.23
C ASN A 27 -0.79 22.41 -25.17
N PRO A 28 -0.11 22.17 -26.30
CA PRO A 28 1.31 21.88 -26.36
C PRO A 28 2.09 23.15 -26.70
N ASP A 29 2.65 23.83 -25.71
CA ASP A 29 3.81 24.72 -25.94
C ASP A 29 4.44 25.18 -24.62
N SER A 30 5.48 24.49 -24.17
CA SER A 30 6.66 25.16 -23.60
C SER A 30 7.85 24.20 -23.61
N ARG A 31 8.95 24.70 -24.18
CA ARG A 31 10.19 23.96 -24.41
C ARG A 31 10.98 23.84 -23.10
N ILE A 32 11.34 22.61 -22.76
CA ILE A 32 12.32 22.26 -21.72
C ILE A 32 13.74 22.52 -22.27
N PRO A 33 14.66 23.16 -21.53
CA PRO A 33 16.08 23.12 -21.84
C PRO A 33 16.73 21.82 -21.32
N GLU A 34 17.45 21.12 -22.19
CA GLU A 34 18.46 20.06 -21.94
C GLU A 34 19.54 20.58 -20.96
N SER A 35 20.25 19.85 -20.09
CA SER A 35 20.63 18.42 -19.88
C SER A 35 21.13 18.29 -18.41
N ASP A 36 21.30 17.14 -17.73
CA ASP A 36 22.19 15.98 -18.00
C ASP A 36 21.95 14.84 -16.94
N PRO A 37 22.56 13.63 -16.99
CA PRO A 37 21.83 12.38 -17.22
C PRO A 37 22.02 11.32 -16.12
N ALA A 38 20.96 10.94 -15.41
CA ALA A 38 20.96 9.73 -14.58
C ALA A 38 19.55 9.24 -14.23
N LEU A 39 18.66 9.08 -15.22
CA LEU A 39 17.44 8.27 -15.16
C LEU A 39 16.75 8.36 -16.53
N GLN A 40 17.22 7.54 -17.48
CA GLN A 40 16.49 7.26 -18.71
C GLN A 40 16.06 5.80 -18.69
N SER A 41 14.80 5.56 -18.36
CA SER A 41 14.04 4.47 -18.98
C SER A 41 12.62 4.98 -19.26
N SER A 42 12.55 5.64 -20.42
CA SER A 42 11.46 5.61 -21.41
C SER A 42 10.01 5.80 -20.94
N ALA A 43 9.58 7.06 -20.89
CA ALA A 43 8.26 7.44 -21.40
C ALA A 43 8.28 7.31 -22.93
N GLY A 44 7.55 6.33 -23.45
CA GLY A 44 7.25 6.16 -24.86
C GLY A 44 5.83 5.63 -24.98
N ASN A 45 4.91 6.50 -25.39
CA ASN A 45 3.58 6.11 -25.85
C ASN A 45 3.74 5.17 -27.05
N GLU A 46 3.50 3.88 -26.85
CA GLU A 46 2.97 3.01 -27.88
C GLU A 46 1.78 2.24 -27.30
N ASP A 47 0.65 2.45 -27.97
CA ASP A 47 -0.63 1.80 -27.80
C ASP A 47 -0.45 0.28 -27.98
N LEU A 48 -0.32 -0.45 -26.86
CA LEU A 48 -0.34 -1.92 -26.81
C LEU A 48 -1.20 -2.35 -25.62
N THR A 49 -2.50 -2.47 -25.87
CA THR A 49 -3.40 -3.25 -25.02
C THR A 49 -3.02 -4.74 -25.12
N GLU A 50 -2.13 -5.22 -24.25
CA GLU A 50 -2.08 -6.65 -23.92
C GLU A 50 -2.94 -6.86 -22.68
N ASP A 51 -4.17 -7.36 -22.90
CA ASP A 51 -5.00 -7.96 -21.86
C ASP A 51 -4.18 -9.05 -21.13
N ILE A 52 -3.78 -8.80 -19.89
CA ILE A 52 -3.34 -9.87 -19.00
C ILE A 52 -4.60 -10.63 -18.56
N SER A 53 -5.11 -11.49 -19.44
CA SER A 53 -6.08 -12.51 -19.07
C SER A 53 -5.36 -13.61 -18.27
N PRO A 54 -5.77 -13.93 -17.03
CA PRO A 54 -5.27 -15.11 -16.34
C PRO A 54 -5.64 -16.37 -17.13
N ALA A 55 -4.77 -17.36 -17.10
CA ALA A 55 -4.95 -18.62 -17.81
C ALA A 55 -6.27 -19.30 -17.39
N ILE A 56 -7.22 -19.33 -18.32
CA ILE A 56 -8.51 -20.01 -18.20
C ILE A 56 -8.27 -21.51 -17.95
N THR A 57 -8.87 -22.00 -16.86
CA THR A 57 -9.15 -23.41 -16.50
C THR A 57 -8.38 -24.50 -17.26
N LYS A 58 -7.42 -25.15 -16.61
CA LYS A 58 -6.95 -26.49 -17.02
C LYS A 58 -8.13 -27.47 -16.97
N GLU A 59 -8.62 -27.89 -18.14
CA GLU A 59 -9.47 -29.09 -18.23
C GLU A 59 -8.70 -30.32 -17.69
N PRO A 60 -9.38 -31.29 -17.06
CA PRO A 60 -8.75 -32.48 -16.52
C PRO A 60 -8.32 -33.42 -17.65
N GLY A 61 -7.14 -33.17 -18.20
CA GLY A 61 -6.44 -34.02 -19.16
C GLY A 61 -5.45 -34.94 -18.45
N THR A 62 -5.70 -36.24 -18.58
CA THR A 62 -4.85 -37.35 -18.14
C THR A 62 -3.44 -37.33 -18.74
N ASP A 63 -2.46 -37.71 -17.91
CA ASP A 63 -1.09 -38.17 -18.22
C ASP A 63 -0.09 -37.18 -18.83
N ASN A 64 0.81 -36.66 -17.97
CA ASN A 64 2.23 -37.06 -17.97
C ASN A 64 3.02 -36.39 -16.82
N THR A 65 3.14 -37.11 -15.71
CA THR A 65 4.18 -36.89 -14.71
C THR A 65 5.55 -37.27 -15.28
N SER A 66 6.22 -36.35 -15.97
CA SER A 66 7.67 -36.42 -16.24
C SER A 66 8.16 -35.12 -16.88
N GLY A 67 8.63 -34.16 -16.09
CA GLY A 67 9.28 -32.97 -16.68
C GLY A 67 9.49 -31.73 -15.81
N TYR A 68 9.03 -31.66 -14.55
CA TYR A 68 9.48 -30.57 -13.67
C TYR A 68 10.95 -30.80 -13.33
N SER A 69 11.82 -29.90 -13.77
CA SER A 69 13.26 -30.01 -13.54
C SER A 69 13.54 -30.04 -12.03
N ASP A 70 14.59 -30.74 -11.62
CA ASP A 70 15.08 -30.82 -10.23
C ASP A 70 15.44 -29.46 -9.60
N ASN A 71 15.18 -28.32 -10.23
CA ASN A 71 15.64 -26.99 -9.82
C ASN A 71 14.54 -26.02 -9.39
N TYR A 72 13.25 -26.37 -9.48
CA TYR A 72 12.14 -25.48 -9.11
C TYR A 72 11.52 -25.85 -7.76
N VAL A 73 10.91 -24.85 -7.11
CA VAL A 73 10.00 -25.03 -5.99
C VAL A 73 8.76 -25.80 -6.50
N PRO A 74 8.31 -26.87 -5.81
CA PRO A 74 7.10 -27.58 -6.20
C PRO A 74 5.87 -26.65 -6.13
N GLU A 75 4.80 -27.04 -6.80
CA GLU A 75 3.50 -26.37 -6.64
C GLU A 75 3.08 -26.40 -5.16
N LEU A 76 2.82 -25.23 -4.59
CA LEU A 76 2.51 -25.06 -3.18
C LEU A 76 1.00 -25.23 -2.96
N ASP A 77 0.62 -25.89 -1.86
CA ASP A 77 -0.80 -25.99 -1.49
C ASP A 77 -1.29 -24.68 -0.90
N SER A 78 -2.53 -24.35 -1.23
CA SER A 78 -3.17 -23.09 -0.90
C SER A 78 -3.35 -22.80 0.58
N GLY A 79 -3.04 -23.72 1.50
CA GLY A 79 -2.79 -23.44 2.92
C GLY A 79 -3.59 -22.28 3.53
N LYS A 80 -2.96 -21.12 3.70
CA LYS A 80 -3.52 -19.88 4.30
C LYS A 80 -4.29 -19.00 3.30
N TYR A 81 -4.12 -19.24 2.01
CA TYR A 81 -4.63 -18.43 0.91
C TYR A 81 -5.70 -19.18 0.10
N THR A 82 -6.38 -18.46 -0.78
CA THR A 82 -7.32 -19.04 -1.72
C THR A 82 -7.50 -18.09 -2.90
N VAL A 83 -8.18 -18.56 -3.94
CA VAL A 83 -8.43 -17.81 -5.17
C VAL A 83 -9.93 -17.69 -5.40
N SER A 84 -10.41 -16.48 -5.68
CA SER A 84 -11.79 -16.26 -6.10
C SER A 84 -11.97 -16.82 -7.51
N THR A 85 -12.75 -17.89 -7.66
CA THR A 85 -13.05 -18.46 -9.00
C THR A 85 -14.24 -17.78 -9.68
N GLU A 86 -15.05 -17.11 -8.88
CA GLU A 86 -16.17 -16.25 -9.26
C GLU A 86 -16.15 -15.02 -8.34
N GLU A 87 -17.09 -14.08 -8.53
CA GLU A 87 -17.25 -12.96 -7.60
C GLU A 87 -17.52 -13.46 -6.18
N VAL A 88 -16.73 -13.00 -5.22
CA VAL A 88 -16.88 -13.37 -3.80
C VAL A 88 -17.32 -12.14 -3.01
N VAL A 89 -18.35 -12.33 -2.18
CA VAL A 89 -18.82 -11.32 -1.22
C VAL A 89 -18.63 -11.86 0.19
N ILE A 90 -17.82 -11.17 0.97
CA ILE A 90 -17.54 -11.50 2.37
C ILE A 90 -18.22 -10.45 3.24
N TYR A 91 -19.19 -10.89 4.03
CA TYR A 91 -19.86 -10.03 5.00
C TYR A 91 -19.09 -10.08 6.32
N THR A 92 -18.76 -8.92 6.85
CA THR A 92 -18.21 -8.77 8.19
C THR A 92 -19.16 -7.95 9.06
N ASP A 93 -18.86 -7.84 10.37
CA ASP A 93 -19.65 -7.00 11.28
C ASP A 93 -19.52 -5.50 10.94
N ARG A 94 -18.44 -5.10 10.26
CA ARG A 94 -18.09 -3.69 10.05
C ARG A 94 -18.09 -3.27 8.58
N ALA A 95 -17.96 -4.20 7.63
CA ALA A 95 -17.80 -3.92 6.21
C ALA A 95 -18.31 -5.07 5.32
N ILE A 96 -18.38 -4.81 4.01
CA ILE A 96 -18.56 -5.83 2.98
C ILE A 96 -17.31 -5.83 2.11
N VAL A 97 -16.64 -6.98 1.99
CA VAL A 97 -15.52 -7.14 1.07
C VAL A 97 -16.03 -7.78 -0.22
N TYR A 98 -15.81 -7.09 -1.33
CA TYR A 98 -16.12 -7.58 -2.67
C TYR A 98 -14.82 -7.94 -3.37
N LEU A 99 -14.72 -9.17 -3.87
CA LEU A 99 -13.57 -9.63 -4.65
C LEU A 99 -14.04 -9.95 -6.07
N GLU A 100 -13.42 -9.32 -7.06
CA GLU A 100 -13.55 -9.77 -8.44
C GLU A 100 -13.02 -11.21 -8.62
N PRO A 101 -13.39 -11.93 -9.70
CA PRO A 101 -12.79 -13.22 -10.00
C PRO A 101 -11.27 -13.11 -10.20
N ASN A 102 -10.57 -14.23 -9.98
CA ASN A 102 -9.12 -14.38 -10.11
C ASN A 102 -8.30 -13.49 -9.17
N VAL A 103 -8.77 -13.32 -7.94
CA VAL A 103 -8.06 -12.63 -6.86
C VAL A 103 -7.48 -13.69 -5.92
N PHE A 104 -6.18 -13.62 -5.66
CA PHE A 104 -5.49 -14.40 -4.63
C PHE A 104 -5.56 -13.65 -3.29
N TYR A 105 -6.14 -14.26 -2.26
CA TYR A 105 -6.39 -13.57 -0.99
C TYR A 105 -6.25 -14.48 0.24
N PRO A 106 -5.92 -13.92 1.42
CA PRO A 106 -5.83 -14.68 2.65
C PRO A 106 -7.21 -15.13 3.15
N LYS A 107 -7.34 -16.37 3.63
CA LYS A 107 -8.62 -16.92 4.12
C LYS A 107 -9.21 -16.15 5.32
N ASN A 108 -8.38 -15.41 6.06
CA ASN A 108 -8.76 -14.55 7.17
C ASN A 108 -8.95 -13.07 6.78
N LEU A 109 -9.16 -12.75 5.48
CA LEU A 109 -9.35 -11.38 4.99
C LEU A 109 -10.44 -10.61 5.77
N ALA A 110 -11.54 -11.28 6.15
CA ALA A 110 -12.62 -10.67 6.92
C ALA A 110 -12.14 -10.09 8.27
N ASP A 111 -11.28 -10.85 8.97
CA ASP A 111 -10.80 -10.50 10.30
C ASP A 111 -9.88 -9.28 10.23
N PHE A 112 -8.99 -9.24 9.23
CA PHE A 112 -8.08 -8.11 9.01
C PHE A 112 -8.85 -6.82 8.65
N VAL A 113 -9.88 -6.91 7.79
CA VAL A 113 -10.67 -5.71 7.44
C VAL A 113 -11.40 -5.16 8.67
N ASN A 114 -11.96 -6.03 9.51
CA ASN A 114 -12.59 -5.61 10.77
C ASN A 114 -11.58 -4.94 11.71
N GLU A 115 -10.43 -5.57 11.92
CA GLU A 115 -9.35 -5.01 12.75
C GLU A 115 -8.93 -3.64 12.24
N THR A 116 -8.74 -3.50 10.92
CA THR A 116 -8.34 -2.25 10.27
C THR A 116 -9.34 -1.13 10.54
N VAL A 117 -10.64 -1.40 10.35
CA VAL A 117 -11.71 -0.43 10.61
C VAL A 117 -11.69 0.01 12.07
N GLU A 118 -11.56 -0.93 13.01
CA GLU A 118 -11.49 -0.62 14.43
C GLU A 118 -10.28 0.23 14.81
N ILE A 119 -9.09 -0.09 14.27
CA ILE A 119 -7.88 0.68 14.53
C ILE A 119 -8.00 2.10 13.96
N ILE A 120 -8.53 2.26 12.75
CA ILE A 120 -8.73 3.59 12.14
C ILE A 120 -9.65 4.46 13.00
N GLU A 121 -10.77 3.93 13.48
CA GLU A 121 -11.66 4.67 14.37
C GLU A 121 -10.98 5.03 15.70
N GLN A 122 -10.17 4.13 16.25
CA GLN A 122 -9.41 4.39 17.48
C GLN A 122 -8.35 5.47 17.29
N GLU A 123 -7.61 5.46 16.17
CA GLU A 123 -6.55 6.44 15.90
C GLU A 123 -7.08 7.82 15.56
N THR A 124 -8.20 7.87 14.83
CA THR A 124 -8.78 9.13 14.37
C THR A 124 -9.76 9.72 15.39
N GLY A 125 -10.40 8.88 16.22
CA GLY A 125 -11.55 9.27 17.04
C GLY A 125 -12.81 9.58 16.23
N LEU A 126 -12.79 9.36 14.91
CA LEU A 126 -13.95 9.41 14.04
C LEU A 126 -14.63 8.03 14.03
N SER A 127 -15.82 7.96 13.46
CA SER A 127 -16.53 6.69 13.28
C SER A 127 -16.98 6.56 11.84
N PHE A 128 -16.83 5.37 11.28
CA PHE A 128 -17.41 5.10 9.98
C PHE A 128 -18.93 5.12 10.08
N LEU A 129 -19.58 5.71 9.08
CA LEU A 129 -21.03 5.60 8.90
C LEU A 129 -21.34 4.14 8.55
N ASN A 130 -21.75 3.37 9.54
CA ASN A 130 -22.22 2.00 9.36
C ASN A 130 -23.46 1.77 10.25
N ASP A 131 -24.65 1.92 9.67
CA ASP A 131 -25.91 1.66 10.37
C ASP A 131 -26.49 0.26 10.09
N ASN A 132 -25.67 -0.68 9.60
CA ASN A 132 -26.02 -2.06 9.25
C ASN A 132 -27.15 -2.21 8.22
N ARG A 133 -27.51 -1.13 7.50
CA ARG A 133 -28.36 -1.22 6.33
C ARG A 133 -27.47 -1.49 5.12
N ILE A 134 -27.86 -2.43 4.28
CA ILE A 134 -27.09 -2.90 3.11
C ILE A 134 -26.69 -1.76 2.13
N GLY A 135 -27.31 -0.57 2.21
CA GLY A 135 -26.93 0.62 1.43
C GLY A 135 -25.99 1.62 2.13
N ASN A 136 -25.62 1.38 3.39
CA ASN A 136 -24.80 2.24 4.23
C ASN A 136 -23.63 1.47 4.88
N MET A 137 -23.38 0.22 4.48
CA MET A 137 -22.22 -0.52 4.97
C MET A 137 -20.98 -0.09 4.21
N LEU A 138 -19.88 0.11 4.93
CA LEU A 138 -18.56 0.30 4.36
C LEU A 138 -18.22 -0.86 3.43
N TYR A 139 -17.66 -0.59 2.25
CA TYR A 139 -17.13 -1.65 1.38
C TYR A 139 -15.62 -1.55 1.17
N VAL A 140 -15.01 -2.71 0.95
CA VAL A 140 -13.65 -2.84 0.39
C VAL A 140 -13.81 -3.63 -0.90
N HIS A 141 -13.59 -2.98 -2.03
CA HIS A 141 -13.72 -3.59 -3.35
C HIS A 141 -12.34 -3.87 -3.94
N VAL A 142 -12.02 -5.15 -4.09
CA VAL A 142 -10.76 -5.62 -4.68
C VAL A 142 -11.00 -5.87 -6.16
N GLN A 143 -10.43 -5.00 -6.98
CA GLN A 143 -10.69 -4.92 -8.42
C GLN A 143 -9.37 -4.90 -9.20
N HIS A 144 -9.37 -5.43 -10.43
CA HIS A 144 -8.18 -5.43 -11.31
C HIS A 144 -7.85 -4.05 -11.90
N ALA A 145 -8.60 -3.00 -11.57
CA ALA A 145 -8.28 -1.65 -11.98
C ALA A 145 -6.92 -1.18 -11.43
N ASN A 146 -6.24 -0.31 -12.18
CA ASN A 146 -4.84 0.03 -11.92
C ASN A 146 -4.61 1.05 -10.78
N ILE A 147 -5.65 1.67 -10.23
CA ILE A 147 -5.51 2.79 -9.29
C ILE A 147 -6.44 2.59 -8.08
N PRO A 148 -5.90 2.42 -6.87
CA PRO A 148 -6.66 2.48 -5.62
C PRO A 148 -7.28 3.86 -5.39
N TYR A 149 -8.46 3.89 -4.75
CA TYR A 149 -9.09 5.14 -4.32
C TYR A 149 -10.15 4.93 -3.23
N GLY A 150 -10.28 5.91 -2.34
CA GLY A 150 -11.34 6.03 -1.34
C GLY A 150 -12.58 6.75 -1.85
N THR A 151 -13.73 6.42 -1.27
CA THR A 151 -15.02 7.08 -1.49
C THR A 151 -15.75 7.23 -0.16
N GLU A 152 -16.84 7.99 -0.10
CA GLU A 152 -17.66 8.11 1.12
C GLU A 152 -18.28 6.78 1.59
N HIS A 153 -18.24 5.73 0.76
CA HIS A 153 -18.82 4.43 1.08
C HIS A 153 -17.80 3.32 1.25
N GLY A 154 -16.52 3.56 0.95
CA GLY A 154 -15.53 2.48 0.98
C GLY A 154 -14.29 2.75 0.14
N ALA A 155 -13.40 1.75 0.18
CA ALA A 155 -12.15 1.74 -0.56
C ALA A 155 -12.23 0.81 -1.76
N PHE A 156 -11.58 1.21 -2.84
CA PHE A 156 -11.28 0.37 -4.00
C PHE A 156 -9.77 0.13 -4.04
N VAL A 157 -9.36 -1.12 -4.14
CA VAL A 157 -7.96 -1.53 -4.05
C VAL A 157 -7.65 -2.65 -5.04
N GLN A 158 -6.38 -2.93 -5.27
CA GLN A 158 -5.90 -3.94 -6.19
C GLN A 158 -5.78 -5.32 -5.52
N PRO A 159 -5.70 -6.42 -6.30
CA PRO A 159 -5.52 -7.76 -5.75
C PRO A 159 -4.28 -7.91 -4.86
N MET A 160 -3.20 -7.18 -5.13
CA MET A 160 -2.00 -7.24 -4.29
C MET A 160 -2.20 -6.57 -2.93
N ASP A 161 -3.12 -5.61 -2.80
CA ASP A 161 -3.28 -4.77 -1.60
C ASP A 161 -3.97 -5.53 -0.45
N VAL A 162 -4.53 -6.71 -0.71
CA VAL A 162 -5.06 -7.61 0.33
C VAL A 162 -4.00 -8.57 0.89
N LEU A 163 -2.76 -8.49 0.39
CA LEU A 163 -1.65 -9.30 0.88
C LEU A 163 -0.98 -8.62 2.09
N PRO A 164 -0.49 -9.39 3.09
CA PRO A 164 -0.06 -8.83 4.37
C PRO A 164 0.95 -7.68 4.33
N ASN A 165 1.87 -7.67 3.35
CA ASN A 165 2.91 -6.66 3.20
C ASN A 165 2.55 -5.50 2.26
N CYS A 166 1.39 -5.54 1.60
CA CYS A 166 0.87 -4.48 0.73
C CYS A 166 -0.40 -3.83 1.31
N ILE A 167 -0.76 -4.21 2.55
CA ILE A 167 -2.00 -3.85 3.22
C ILE A 167 -2.14 -2.36 3.53
N GLU A 168 -1.04 -1.62 3.47
CA GLU A 168 -1.00 -0.18 3.74
C GLU A 168 -1.97 0.60 2.85
N THR A 169 -2.14 0.20 1.59
CA THR A 169 -3.07 0.84 0.67
C THR A 169 -4.50 0.78 1.20
N ILE A 170 -4.92 -0.32 1.82
CA ILE A 170 -6.24 -0.39 2.46
C ILE A 170 -6.32 0.59 3.64
N PHE A 171 -5.24 0.75 4.43
CA PHE A 171 -5.21 1.73 5.52
C PHE A 171 -5.34 3.16 4.98
N HIS A 172 -4.65 3.46 3.88
CA HIS A 172 -4.67 4.74 3.20
C HIS A 172 -6.08 5.07 2.68
N GLU A 173 -6.67 4.19 1.86
CA GLU A 173 -7.97 4.47 1.22
C GLU A 173 -9.14 4.48 2.21
N LEU A 174 -9.07 3.68 3.28
CA LEU A 174 -10.06 3.77 4.36
C LEU A 174 -9.90 5.05 5.20
N SER A 175 -8.69 5.63 5.26
CA SER A 175 -8.48 6.93 5.87
C SER A 175 -9.12 8.05 5.05
N HIS A 176 -9.04 8.00 3.72
CA HIS A 176 -9.83 8.88 2.86
C HIS A 176 -11.33 8.70 3.09
N THR A 177 -11.79 7.44 3.18
CA THR A 177 -13.20 7.14 3.41
C THR A 177 -13.75 7.77 4.70
N ILE A 178 -13.05 7.62 5.84
CA ILE A 178 -13.52 8.20 7.11
C ILE A 178 -13.46 9.73 7.11
N GLN A 179 -12.51 10.33 6.38
CA GLN A 179 -12.45 11.78 6.18
C GLN A 179 -13.62 12.27 5.32
N LEU A 180 -13.91 11.62 4.21
CA LEU A 180 -15.03 11.95 3.32
C LEU A 180 -16.37 11.85 4.04
N GLN A 181 -16.56 10.84 4.88
CA GLN A 181 -17.77 10.72 5.72
C GLN A 181 -17.88 11.81 6.78
N ALA A 182 -16.75 12.36 7.24
CA ALA A 182 -16.75 13.42 8.25
C ALA A 182 -17.01 14.81 7.67
N CYS A 183 -16.55 15.10 6.44
CA CYS A 183 -16.59 16.46 5.90
C CYS A 183 -16.78 16.60 4.39
N SER A 184 -17.18 15.55 3.69
CA SER A 184 -17.24 15.48 2.23
C SER A 184 -15.85 15.72 1.59
N ASP A 185 -15.80 15.79 0.26
CA ASP A 185 -14.56 16.05 -0.46
C ASP A 185 -14.01 17.45 -0.16
N ILE A 186 -12.70 17.53 0.10
CA ILE A 186 -11.98 18.77 0.36
C ILE A 186 -10.99 19.05 -0.77
N LYS A 187 -11.00 20.28 -1.29
CA LYS A 187 -10.15 20.66 -2.44
C LYS A 187 -8.66 20.73 -2.11
N MET A 188 -8.31 20.95 -0.85
CA MET A 188 -6.91 21.03 -0.42
C MET A 188 -6.36 19.61 -0.23
N ARG A 189 -6.01 18.97 -1.36
CA ARG A 189 -5.60 17.55 -1.37
C ARG A 189 -4.39 17.25 -0.50
N THR A 190 -3.51 18.23 -0.25
CA THR A 190 -2.37 18.05 0.66
C THR A 190 -2.81 17.65 2.07
N LEU A 191 -3.94 18.17 2.55
CA LEU A 191 -4.46 17.81 3.86
C LEU A 191 -5.10 16.42 3.86
N SER A 192 -5.84 16.04 2.81
CA SER A 192 -6.44 14.70 2.71
C SER A 192 -5.37 13.62 2.52
N GLU A 193 -4.45 13.77 1.56
CA GLU A 193 -3.36 12.80 1.33
C GLU A 193 -2.41 12.73 2.52
N GLY A 194 -2.05 13.89 3.11
CA GLY A 194 -1.23 13.93 4.31
C GLY A 194 -1.87 13.21 5.49
N PHE A 195 -3.19 13.38 5.67
CA PHE A 195 -3.95 12.66 6.69
C PHE A 195 -3.97 11.16 6.43
N ALA A 196 -4.22 10.73 5.20
CA ALA A 196 -4.23 9.31 4.85
C ALA A 196 -2.86 8.65 5.10
N ILE A 197 -1.76 9.28 4.69
CA ILE A 197 -0.39 8.78 4.94
C ILE A 197 -0.10 8.69 6.44
N VAL A 198 -0.31 9.77 7.19
CA VAL A 198 0.00 9.78 8.64
C VAL A 198 -0.88 8.80 9.39
N ASN A 199 -2.15 8.65 9.00
CA ASN A 199 -3.04 7.68 9.63
C ASN A 199 -2.66 6.24 9.29
N ALA A 200 -2.36 5.94 8.02
CA ALA A 200 -1.89 4.62 7.59
C ALA A 200 -0.63 4.19 8.34
N PHE A 201 0.29 5.12 8.58
CA PHE A 201 1.48 4.88 9.41
C PHE A 201 1.14 4.48 10.86
N ARG A 202 0.18 5.15 11.50
CA ARG A 202 -0.24 4.84 12.87
C ARG A 202 -0.97 3.50 12.95
N VAL A 203 -1.86 3.24 11.99
CA VAL A 203 -2.61 1.99 11.88
C VAL A 203 -1.65 0.83 11.68
N SER A 204 -0.67 0.99 10.79
CA SER A 204 0.42 0.05 10.56
C SER A 204 1.16 -0.33 11.86
N GLY A 205 1.52 0.64 12.69
CA GLY A 205 2.19 0.38 13.98
C GLY A 205 1.32 -0.31 15.05
N LYS A 206 0.02 -0.48 14.81
CA LYS A 206 -0.94 -1.14 15.71
C LYS A 206 -1.57 -2.40 15.14
N SER A 207 -1.46 -2.60 13.83
CA SER A 207 -1.95 -3.78 13.13
C SER A 207 -1.24 -5.03 13.62
N SER A 208 -1.98 -6.13 13.69
CA SER A 208 -1.42 -7.47 13.89
C SER A 208 -0.57 -7.96 12.71
N LEU A 209 -0.73 -7.35 11.53
CA LEU A 209 0.04 -7.68 10.34
C LEU A 209 1.37 -6.92 10.32
N PRO A 210 2.51 -7.62 10.11
CA PRO A 210 3.78 -6.96 9.95
C PRO A 210 3.78 -6.14 8.66
N ASN A 211 4.01 -4.84 8.78
CA ASN A 211 4.12 -3.94 7.63
C ASN A 211 5.57 -3.47 7.46
N LEU A 212 6.08 -3.58 6.24
CA LEU A 212 7.42 -3.10 5.86
C LEU A 212 7.40 -1.69 5.27
N PHE A 213 6.19 -1.14 5.05
CA PHE A 213 6.03 0.21 4.56
C PHE A 213 6.39 1.23 5.64
N ASP A 214 7.41 2.04 5.35
CA ASP A 214 7.77 3.21 6.13
C ASP A 214 7.52 4.48 5.29
N PRO A 215 6.56 5.35 5.66
CA PRO A 215 6.29 6.58 4.92
C PRO A 215 7.48 7.56 4.97
N PHE A 216 8.31 7.55 6.01
CA PHE A 216 9.48 8.43 6.07
C PHE A 216 10.50 8.06 5.00
N PHE A 217 10.60 6.78 4.65
CA PHE A 217 11.40 6.36 3.51
C PHE A 217 10.68 6.62 2.19
N ASN A 218 9.43 6.15 2.05
CA ASN A 218 8.69 6.19 0.78
C ASN A 218 8.34 7.61 0.33
N TYR A 219 8.22 8.58 1.24
CA TYR A 219 7.94 9.99 0.96
C TYR A 219 9.11 10.93 1.34
N SER A 220 10.32 10.38 1.48
CA SER A 220 11.54 11.16 1.77
C SER A 220 11.95 12.08 0.62
N PHE A 221 11.75 11.65 -0.63
CA PHE A 221 12.10 12.46 -1.80
C PHE A 221 11.21 13.69 -1.87
N PHE A 222 11.77 14.88 -2.11
CA PHE A 222 10.96 16.07 -2.33
C PHE A 222 11.72 17.14 -3.12
N GLU A 223 11.54 17.14 -4.43
CA GLU A 223 12.29 18.04 -5.34
C GLU A 223 11.85 19.51 -5.18
N ASN A 224 10.57 19.75 -4.91
CA ASN A 224 9.97 21.08 -4.78
C ASN A 224 9.98 21.63 -3.34
N GLU A 225 10.81 21.07 -2.47
CA GLU A 225 10.92 21.45 -1.06
C GLU A 225 11.23 22.94 -0.87
N GLU A 226 12.17 23.50 -1.64
CA GLU A 226 12.53 24.93 -1.54
C GLU A 226 11.36 25.84 -1.97
N LEU A 227 10.52 25.39 -2.91
CA LEU A 227 9.31 26.12 -3.30
C LEU A 227 8.28 26.12 -2.17
N MET A 228 8.03 24.96 -1.56
CA MET A 228 7.18 24.84 -0.37
C MET A 228 7.69 25.75 0.75
N MET A 229 8.99 25.78 0.99
CA MET A 229 9.58 26.61 2.04
C MET A 229 9.54 28.10 1.73
N SER A 230 9.44 28.50 0.47
CA SER A 230 9.33 29.91 0.10
C SER A 230 7.97 30.52 0.49
N ASP A 231 6.87 29.79 0.22
CA ASP A 231 5.50 30.18 0.50
C ASP A 231 4.65 28.94 0.84
N PRO A 232 4.73 28.44 2.10
CA PRO A 232 4.11 27.18 2.50
C PRO A 232 2.60 27.20 2.41
N GLU A 233 1.96 28.34 2.73
CA GLU A 233 0.50 28.46 2.68
C GLU A 233 -0.02 28.25 1.25
N ARG A 234 0.57 28.98 0.29
CA ARG A 234 0.21 28.84 -1.11
C ARG A 234 0.55 27.47 -1.65
N PHE A 235 1.74 26.95 -1.34
CA PHE A 235 2.17 25.64 -1.84
C PHE A 235 1.24 24.53 -1.35
N ILE A 236 0.92 24.50 -0.05
CA ILE A 236 0.01 23.50 0.53
C ILE A 236 -1.38 23.62 -0.10
N MET A 237 -1.84 24.84 -0.40
CA MET A 237 -3.14 25.07 -1.02
C MET A 237 -3.24 24.58 -2.47
N GLU A 238 -2.15 24.69 -3.24
CA GLU A 238 -2.17 24.55 -4.70
C GLU A 238 -1.40 23.31 -5.22
N ALA A 239 -0.70 22.57 -4.36
CA ALA A 239 0.12 21.43 -4.79
C ALA A 239 -0.70 20.30 -5.44
N GLU A 240 -0.19 19.80 -6.55
CA GLU A 240 -0.77 18.71 -7.35
C GLU A 240 0.22 17.55 -7.50
N GLY A 241 -0.30 16.39 -7.93
CA GLY A 241 0.52 15.21 -8.20
C GLY A 241 1.26 14.71 -6.96
N TRP A 242 2.54 14.36 -7.11
CA TRP A 242 3.37 13.87 -6.00
C TRP A 242 3.55 14.90 -4.89
N ASP A 243 3.60 16.19 -5.22
CA ASP A 243 3.79 17.25 -4.21
C ASP A 243 2.65 17.29 -3.19
N THR A 244 1.44 16.89 -3.60
CA THR A 244 0.30 16.73 -2.70
C THR A 244 0.61 15.77 -1.55
N TYR A 245 1.17 14.60 -1.86
CA TYR A 245 1.53 13.57 -0.88
C TYR A 245 2.72 14.02 -0.03
N LEU A 246 3.76 14.56 -0.67
CA LEU A 246 5.04 14.89 -0.04
C LEU A 246 4.93 16.08 0.91
N ALA A 247 4.30 17.17 0.47
CA ALA A 247 4.03 18.33 1.33
C ALA A 247 2.92 18.01 2.35
N GLY A 248 1.91 17.26 1.94
CA GLY A 248 0.82 16.81 2.80
C GLY A 248 1.31 16.03 4.01
N PHE A 249 2.13 14.99 3.78
CA PHE A 249 2.73 14.18 4.85
C PHE A 249 3.47 15.06 5.87
N ARG A 250 4.36 15.96 5.40
CA ARG A 250 5.15 16.85 6.26
C ARG A 250 4.26 17.82 7.05
N PHE A 251 3.27 18.43 6.39
CA PHE A 251 2.39 19.40 7.02
C PHE A 251 1.45 18.75 8.05
N VAL A 252 0.85 17.62 7.71
CA VAL A 252 -0.04 16.91 8.65
C VAL A 252 0.76 16.33 9.82
N TYR A 253 1.95 15.78 9.57
CA TYR A 253 2.83 15.31 10.64
C TYR A 253 3.19 16.44 11.60
N TYR A 254 3.53 17.63 11.08
CA TYR A 254 3.71 18.83 11.88
C TYR A 254 2.48 19.19 12.72
N LEU A 255 1.30 19.22 12.10
CA LEU A 255 0.07 19.56 12.78
C LEU A 255 -0.17 18.61 13.97
N GLU A 256 0.00 17.31 13.76
CA GLU A 256 -0.18 16.33 14.82
C GLU A 256 0.90 16.41 15.91
N GLU A 257 2.16 16.66 15.54
CA GLU A 257 3.26 16.81 16.50
C GLU A 257 3.03 18.04 17.40
N LYS A 258 2.59 19.16 16.83
CA LYS A 258 2.42 20.43 17.56
C LYS A 258 1.08 20.57 18.27
N TYR A 259 -0.02 20.14 17.64
CA TYR A 259 -1.39 20.37 18.12
C TYR A 259 -2.10 19.09 18.59
N GLY A 260 -1.45 17.94 18.45
CA GLY A 260 -1.93 16.63 18.88
C GLY A 260 -2.61 15.82 17.78
N LYS A 261 -2.57 14.50 17.92
CA LYS A 261 -3.03 13.49 16.94
C LYS A 261 -4.48 13.65 16.44
N THR A 262 -5.32 14.35 17.19
CA THR A 262 -6.75 14.55 16.85
C THR A 262 -7.02 15.88 16.13
N ILE A 263 -6.00 16.67 15.81
CA ILE A 263 -6.20 17.99 15.17
C ILE A 263 -6.88 17.88 13.80
N CYS A 264 -6.42 16.99 12.93
CA CYS A 264 -7.02 16.78 11.61
C CYS A 264 -8.47 16.28 11.71
N PRO A 265 -8.78 15.21 12.48
CA PRO A 265 -10.16 14.81 12.76
C PRO A 265 -11.07 15.95 13.25
N ARG A 266 -10.56 16.82 14.13
CA ARG A 266 -11.30 17.99 14.62
C ARG A 266 -11.52 19.03 13.51
N ILE A 267 -10.53 19.27 12.65
CA ILE A 267 -10.66 20.13 11.47
C ILE A 267 -11.73 19.58 10.53
N PHE A 268 -11.68 18.29 10.18
CA PHE A 268 -12.69 17.67 9.32
C PHE A 268 -14.09 17.78 9.93
N THR A 269 -14.26 17.41 11.20
CA THR A 269 -15.54 17.58 11.90
C THR A 269 -16.05 19.02 11.80
N ARG A 270 -15.16 20.00 11.98
CA ARG A 270 -15.52 21.42 11.89
C ARG A 270 -15.93 21.84 10.48
N ILE A 271 -15.26 21.32 9.45
CA ILE A 271 -15.63 21.53 8.05
C ILE A 271 -17.02 20.94 7.79
N GLY A 272 -17.26 19.68 8.17
CA GLY A 272 -18.57 19.04 7.98
C GLY A 272 -19.72 19.76 8.67
N GLU A 273 -19.49 20.38 9.83
CA GLU A 273 -20.47 21.22 10.54
C GLU A 273 -20.77 22.54 9.82
N MET A 274 -19.75 23.17 9.23
CA MET A 274 -19.86 24.52 8.65
C MET A 274 -20.22 24.50 7.16
N TYR A 275 -19.75 23.50 6.43
CA TYR A 275 -19.77 23.39 4.98
C TYR A 275 -20.17 21.96 4.55
N PRO A 276 -21.42 21.52 4.83
CA PRO A 276 -21.86 20.15 4.55
C PRO A 276 -21.81 19.78 3.05
N ASP A 277 -21.94 20.79 2.17
CA ASP A 277 -21.89 20.62 0.71
C ASP A 277 -20.47 20.83 0.12
N GLY A 278 -19.45 20.87 0.98
CA GLY A 278 -18.04 21.09 0.62
C GLY A 278 -17.54 22.52 0.87
N CYS A 279 -16.22 22.66 1.00
CA CYS A 279 -15.56 23.94 1.29
C CYS A 279 -14.56 24.36 0.20
N SER A 280 -14.35 25.67 0.03
CA SER A 280 -13.24 26.21 -0.75
C SER A 280 -11.91 26.11 0.00
N ASN A 281 -10.80 26.20 -0.73
CA ASN A 281 -9.47 26.22 -0.11
C ASN A 281 -9.30 27.38 0.87
N SER A 282 -9.79 28.57 0.53
CA SER A 282 -9.71 29.73 1.45
C SER A 282 -10.48 29.46 2.75
N GLU A 283 -11.68 28.88 2.69
CA GLU A 283 -12.46 28.56 3.89
C GLU A 283 -11.77 27.49 4.75
N LEU A 284 -11.15 26.51 4.10
CA LEU A 284 -10.40 25.46 4.77
C LEU A 284 -9.16 26.03 5.49
N ILE A 285 -8.39 26.91 4.84
CA ILE A 285 -7.24 27.59 5.45
C ILE A 285 -7.65 28.37 6.70
N GLU A 286 -8.75 29.11 6.63
CA GLU A 286 -9.29 29.84 7.78
C GLU A 286 -9.68 28.89 8.94
N ILE A 287 -10.27 27.73 8.63
CA ILE A 287 -10.54 26.71 9.65
C ILE A 287 -9.23 26.20 10.27
N VAL A 288 -8.25 25.83 9.45
CA VAL A 288 -6.95 25.35 9.92
C VAL A 288 -6.33 26.39 10.86
N LYS A 289 -6.23 27.66 10.45
CA LYS A 289 -5.71 28.76 11.27
C LYS A 289 -6.48 28.93 12.58
N SER A 290 -7.81 28.96 12.52
CA SER A 290 -8.65 29.13 13.71
C SER A 290 -8.54 28.00 14.74
N MET A 291 -8.21 26.78 14.29
CA MET A 291 -8.09 25.60 15.14
C MET A 291 -6.66 25.34 15.61
N THR A 292 -5.68 26.05 15.05
CA THR A 292 -4.25 25.91 15.33
C THR A 292 -3.67 27.26 15.77
N SER A 293 -3.20 28.07 14.82
CA SER A 293 -2.77 29.47 14.98
C SER A 293 -2.88 30.23 13.67
N GLU A 294 -2.99 31.56 13.73
CA GLU A 294 -2.94 32.42 12.52
C GLU A 294 -1.63 32.27 11.74
N ASP A 295 -0.53 32.02 12.46
CA ASP A 295 0.82 31.89 11.92
C ASP A 295 1.18 30.42 11.58
N VAL A 296 0.23 29.49 11.53
CA VAL A 296 0.49 28.04 11.41
C VAL A 296 1.41 27.66 10.25
N PHE A 297 1.29 28.31 9.09
CA PHE A 297 2.15 28.05 7.92
C PHE A 297 3.57 28.61 8.09
N HIS A 298 3.69 29.76 8.75
CA HIS A 298 4.98 30.31 9.11
C HIS A 298 5.69 29.40 10.13
N ASP A 299 4.96 29.00 11.16
CA ASP A 299 5.45 28.09 12.19
C ASP A 299 5.81 26.71 11.63
N PHE A 300 5.06 26.22 10.62
CA PHE A 300 5.39 24.98 9.91
C PHE A 300 6.74 25.10 9.21
N LYS A 301 6.96 26.20 8.49
CA LYS A 301 8.25 26.48 7.84
C LYS A 301 9.39 26.53 8.84
N GLU A 302 9.22 27.18 9.99
CA GLU A 302 10.27 27.20 11.02
C GLU A 302 10.56 25.80 11.58
N TRP A 303 9.50 25.06 11.94
CA TRP A 303 9.61 23.71 12.47
C TRP A 303 10.26 22.76 11.46
N TYR A 304 9.80 22.75 10.22
CA TYR A 304 10.33 21.87 9.20
C TYR A 304 11.79 22.23 8.87
N GLY A 305 12.16 23.51 8.92
CA GLY A 305 13.55 23.95 8.79
C GLY A 305 14.47 23.36 9.86
N SER A 306 14.00 23.18 11.10
CA SER A 306 14.77 22.52 12.17
C SER A 306 14.70 20.99 12.15
N GLU A 307 13.60 20.43 11.64
CA GLU A 307 13.29 18.99 11.72
C GLU A 307 13.46 18.26 10.38
N ARG A 308 14.00 18.94 9.35
CA ARG A 308 14.18 18.44 7.98
C ARG A 308 14.82 17.05 7.92
N GLU A 309 15.80 16.80 8.79
CA GLU A 309 16.53 15.53 8.87
C GLU A 309 15.64 14.33 9.23
N LYS A 310 14.50 14.53 9.90
CA LYS A 310 13.50 13.45 10.12
C LYS A 310 12.98 12.87 8.81
N PHE A 311 12.98 13.66 7.74
CA PHE A 311 12.46 13.31 6.43
C PHE A 311 13.57 12.99 5.42
N ALA A 312 14.84 13.04 5.85
CA ALA A 312 15.95 12.65 5.01
C ALA A 312 15.87 11.15 4.72
N ARG A 313 16.21 10.76 3.49
CA ARG A 313 16.23 9.35 3.08
C ARG A 313 17.37 8.60 3.78
N SER A 314 17.11 8.08 4.96
CA SER A 314 17.80 6.89 5.47
C SER A 314 17.08 5.65 4.95
N TYR A 315 17.81 4.58 4.58
CA TYR A 315 17.13 3.27 4.45
C TYR A 315 16.34 3.04 5.74
N PRO A 316 15.05 2.67 5.66
CA PRO A 316 14.26 2.55 6.86
C PRO A 316 14.83 1.36 7.60
N VAL A 317 15.37 1.60 8.79
CA VAL A 317 15.80 0.52 9.67
C VAL A 317 14.57 0.11 10.46
N VAL A 318 13.98 -1.01 10.08
CA VAL A 318 12.80 -1.55 10.76
C VAL A 318 13.24 -2.43 11.92
N SER A 319 12.74 -2.17 13.13
CA SER A 319 12.94 -3.09 14.25
C SER A 319 11.90 -4.20 14.20
N LEU A 320 12.36 -5.44 13.96
CA LEU A 320 11.56 -6.65 13.99
C LEU A 320 11.78 -7.44 15.29
N ASP A 321 12.26 -6.80 16.35
CA ASP A 321 12.61 -7.44 17.63
C ASP A 321 11.43 -8.17 18.30
N LYS A 322 10.19 -7.79 17.97
CA LYS A 322 8.96 -8.42 18.46
C LYS A 322 8.36 -9.43 17.48
N THR A 323 8.98 -9.62 16.33
CA THR A 323 8.47 -10.40 15.20
C THR A 323 9.38 -11.59 14.93
N GLY A 324 8.97 -12.77 15.38
CA GLY A 324 9.73 -14.01 15.10
C GLY A 324 9.54 -14.55 13.69
N TYR A 325 8.58 -14.02 12.93
CA TYR A 325 8.15 -14.55 11.63
C TYR A 325 7.54 -13.45 10.76
N LEU A 326 7.97 -13.36 9.51
CA LEU A 326 7.53 -12.38 8.51
C LEU A 326 7.24 -13.10 7.18
N GLU A 327 6.01 -12.96 6.67
CA GLU A 327 5.69 -13.42 5.31
C GLU A 327 6.15 -12.38 4.30
N VAL A 328 6.75 -12.86 3.20
CA VAL A 328 7.34 -12.01 2.17
C VAL A 328 6.63 -12.24 0.85
N PHE A 329 6.02 -11.19 0.31
CA PHE A 329 5.45 -11.18 -1.04
C PHE A 329 6.17 -10.16 -1.93
N PRO A 330 6.19 -10.37 -3.25
CA PRO A 330 6.57 -9.32 -4.17
C PRO A 330 5.44 -8.29 -4.32
N VAL A 331 5.81 -7.05 -4.62
CA VAL A 331 4.91 -6.12 -5.31
C VAL A 331 4.92 -6.51 -6.78
N TYR A 332 3.75 -6.93 -7.27
CA TYR A 332 3.57 -7.44 -8.61
C TYR A 332 2.36 -6.79 -9.28
N ASN A 333 2.61 -5.95 -10.27
CA ASN A 333 1.63 -5.37 -11.17
C ASN A 333 2.27 -5.13 -12.55
N GLU A 334 1.54 -4.49 -13.47
CA GLU A 334 2.00 -4.22 -14.85
C GLU A 334 3.33 -3.43 -14.89
N ASN A 335 3.55 -2.55 -13.92
CA ASN A 335 4.67 -1.60 -13.90
C ASN A 335 5.79 -2.00 -12.93
N THR A 336 5.55 -2.94 -12.01
CA THR A 336 6.44 -3.20 -10.89
C THR A 336 6.47 -4.70 -10.56
N LYS A 337 7.68 -5.25 -10.49
CA LYS A 337 7.95 -6.66 -10.16
C LYS A 337 9.18 -6.73 -9.25
N VAL A 338 8.98 -6.41 -7.97
CA VAL A 338 10.10 -6.26 -7.02
C VAL A 338 9.72 -6.75 -5.63
N TYR A 339 10.72 -7.05 -4.81
CA TYR A 339 10.55 -7.22 -3.37
C TYR A 339 11.01 -5.95 -2.66
N PHE A 340 10.11 -5.29 -1.93
CA PHE A 340 10.48 -4.21 -1.04
C PHE A 340 10.79 -4.79 0.33
N MET A 341 12.10 -4.91 0.63
CA MET A 341 12.57 -5.37 1.93
C MET A 341 13.54 -4.33 2.50
N PRO A 342 13.17 -3.65 3.59
CA PRO A 342 14.04 -2.67 4.21
C PRO A 342 15.17 -3.35 4.99
N GLU A 343 16.14 -2.56 5.46
CA GLU A 343 17.11 -3.05 6.43
C GLU A 343 16.41 -3.26 7.77
N PHE A 344 16.80 -4.28 8.53
CA PHE A 344 16.13 -4.56 9.79
C PHE A 344 17.07 -5.11 10.87
N THR A 345 16.64 -4.94 12.13
CA THR A 345 17.20 -5.63 13.30
C THR A 345 16.19 -6.65 13.83
N TYR A 346 16.65 -7.62 14.61
CA TYR A 346 15.79 -8.64 15.21
C TYR A 346 16.37 -9.14 16.53
N GLN A 347 15.52 -9.74 17.38
CA GLN A 347 15.95 -10.29 18.66
C GLN A 347 15.93 -11.83 18.64
N GLY A 348 17.11 -12.44 18.80
CA GLY A 348 17.28 -13.90 18.89
C GLY A 348 17.19 -14.61 17.54
N SER A 349 16.01 -14.65 16.94
CA SER A 349 15.78 -15.27 15.64
C SER A 349 14.58 -14.67 14.91
N ILE A 350 14.65 -14.60 13.59
CA ILE A 350 13.51 -14.27 12.73
C ILE A 350 13.44 -15.22 11.54
N THR A 351 12.24 -15.64 11.17
CA THR A 351 11.99 -16.39 9.93
C THR A 351 11.39 -15.47 8.87
N LEU A 352 12.03 -15.39 7.71
CA LEU A 352 11.46 -14.84 6.49
C LEU A 352 10.85 -15.98 5.68
N ASP A 353 9.53 -15.94 5.48
CA ASP A 353 8.78 -17.00 4.80
C ASP A 353 8.22 -16.50 3.46
N PHE A 354 8.80 -17.01 2.36
CA PHE A 354 8.39 -16.70 0.99
C PHE A 354 7.30 -17.63 0.46
N THR A 355 6.85 -18.63 1.24
CA THR A 355 5.90 -19.65 0.76
C THR A 355 4.64 -19.03 0.17
N GLY A 356 4.00 -18.08 0.87
CA GLY A 356 2.81 -17.40 0.37
C GLY A 356 3.11 -16.54 -0.88
N GLY A 357 4.23 -15.82 -0.89
CA GLY A 357 4.66 -15.03 -2.05
C GLY A 357 4.95 -15.89 -3.29
N PHE A 358 5.53 -17.07 -3.09
CA PHE A 358 5.79 -18.02 -4.18
C PHE A 358 4.51 -18.69 -4.67
N GLU A 359 3.57 -19.00 -3.78
CA GLU A 359 2.25 -19.49 -4.16
C GLU A 359 1.51 -18.44 -5.01
N TYR A 360 1.56 -17.17 -4.60
CA TYR A 360 1.00 -16.05 -5.38
C TYR A 360 1.63 -15.95 -6.77
N LEU A 361 2.96 -16.08 -6.88
CA LEU A 361 3.65 -16.07 -8.18
C LEU A 361 3.30 -17.28 -9.05
N GLN A 362 3.18 -18.47 -8.46
CA GLN A 362 2.72 -19.68 -9.16
C GLN A 362 1.28 -19.52 -9.66
N PHE A 363 0.40 -18.91 -8.88
CA PHE A 363 -0.96 -18.55 -9.29
C PHE A 363 -0.95 -17.61 -10.51
N LEU A 364 -0.04 -16.63 -10.53
CA LEU A 364 0.18 -15.72 -11.66
C LEU A 364 0.87 -16.39 -12.87
N GLY A 365 1.21 -17.67 -12.78
CA GLY A 365 1.76 -18.47 -13.88
C GLY A 365 3.29 -18.56 -13.93
N HIS A 366 4.00 -18.07 -12.92
CA HIS A 366 5.46 -18.13 -12.85
C HIS A 366 5.97 -19.48 -12.34
N ASN A 367 7.10 -19.94 -12.87
CA ASN A 367 7.84 -21.02 -12.24
C ASN A 367 8.86 -20.43 -11.25
N VAL A 368 8.81 -20.82 -9.98
CA VAL A 368 9.69 -20.28 -8.95
C VAL A 368 10.88 -21.22 -8.72
N LYS A 369 12.11 -20.68 -8.76
CA LYS A 369 13.37 -21.43 -8.62
C LYS A 369 13.77 -21.64 -7.16
N GLY A 370 13.46 -20.70 -6.27
CA GLY A 370 13.90 -20.68 -4.87
C GLY A 370 14.27 -19.26 -4.43
N ILE A 371 15.14 -19.12 -3.44
CA ILE A 371 15.54 -17.81 -2.93
C ILE A 371 16.84 -17.33 -3.58
N PHE A 372 16.72 -16.24 -4.35
CA PHE A 372 17.82 -15.59 -5.05
C PHE A 372 17.94 -14.10 -4.70
N GLY A 373 19.16 -13.56 -4.74
CA GLY A 373 19.43 -12.15 -4.47
C GLY A 373 20.74 -11.94 -3.71
N THR A 374 20.77 -10.95 -2.82
CA THR A 374 21.93 -10.66 -1.97
C THR A 374 21.54 -10.41 -0.53
N VAL A 375 22.48 -10.62 0.38
CA VAL A 375 22.37 -10.19 1.78
C VAL A 375 23.62 -9.43 2.18
N GLN A 376 23.43 -8.33 2.89
CA GLN A 376 24.47 -7.54 3.55
C GLN A 376 24.23 -7.55 5.07
N SER A 377 25.31 -7.61 5.84
CA SER A 377 25.29 -7.63 7.31
C SER A 377 26.34 -6.69 7.90
N GLU A 378 25.99 -6.08 9.04
CA GLU A 378 26.90 -5.34 9.93
C GLU A 378 27.32 -6.12 11.20
N GLY A 379 26.88 -7.37 11.36
CA GLY A 379 27.19 -8.22 12.52
C GLY A 379 27.37 -9.68 12.16
N GLU A 380 27.23 -10.59 13.11
CA GLU A 380 27.33 -12.04 12.88
C GLU A 380 25.94 -12.69 12.75
N HIS A 381 25.63 -13.23 11.56
CA HIS A 381 24.39 -13.95 11.31
C HIS A 381 24.60 -15.30 10.64
N THR A 382 23.76 -16.25 11.04
CA THR A 382 23.56 -17.54 10.38
C THR A 382 22.21 -17.53 9.67
N LEU A 383 22.22 -17.79 8.36
CA LEU A 383 21.03 -17.93 7.53
C LEU A 383 20.83 -19.41 7.21
N SER A 384 19.77 -20.01 7.74
CA SER A 384 19.37 -21.39 7.46
C SER A 384 18.21 -21.39 6.46
N PHE A 385 18.40 -22.04 5.33
CA PHE A 385 17.43 -22.06 4.24
C PHE A 385 16.66 -23.38 4.25
N TYR A 386 15.33 -23.32 4.18
CA TYR A 386 14.47 -24.50 4.21
C TYR A 386 13.61 -24.58 2.95
N ASP A 387 13.35 -25.80 2.48
CA ASP A 387 12.44 -26.06 1.38
C ASP A 387 10.96 -26.09 1.83
N ALA A 388 10.07 -26.35 0.87
CA ALA A 388 8.62 -26.42 1.11
C ALA A 388 8.19 -27.57 2.04
N TYR A 389 9.04 -28.57 2.28
CA TYR A 389 8.79 -29.68 3.20
C TYR A 389 9.36 -29.41 4.60
N GLY A 390 10.04 -28.28 4.80
CA GLY A 390 10.70 -27.93 6.05
C GLY A 390 12.07 -28.60 6.20
N GLU A 391 12.63 -29.17 5.14
CA GLU A 391 13.96 -29.76 5.17
C GLU A 391 15.02 -28.68 4.95
N LEU A 392 16.12 -28.76 5.72
CA LEU A 392 17.23 -27.82 5.62
C LEU A 392 17.95 -28.03 4.28
N VAL A 393 17.93 -27.02 3.42
CA VAL A 393 18.62 -26.99 2.13
C VAL A 393 20.10 -26.68 2.33
N CYS A 394 20.41 -25.57 2.99
CA CYS A 394 21.77 -25.19 3.35
C CYS A 394 21.80 -24.13 4.46
N THR A 395 22.99 -23.88 4.99
CA THR A 395 23.26 -22.79 5.93
C THR A 395 24.38 -21.92 5.39
N LYS A 396 24.21 -20.60 5.47
CA LYS A 396 25.22 -19.60 5.12
C LYS A 396 25.57 -18.75 6.33
N GLN A 397 26.85 -18.46 6.52
CA GLN A 397 27.34 -17.50 7.52
C GLN A 397 27.61 -16.18 6.83
N VAL A 398 27.15 -15.08 7.41
CA VAL A 398 27.44 -13.73 6.97
C VAL A 398 27.91 -12.91 8.16
N SER A 399 29.13 -12.39 8.07
CA SER A 399 29.74 -11.56 9.12
C SER A 399 30.33 -10.30 8.49
N ASN A 400 29.80 -9.12 8.85
CA ASN A 400 30.32 -7.83 8.39
C ASN A 400 30.63 -7.80 6.88
N SER A 401 29.75 -8.37 6.06
CA SER A 401 30.00 -8.64 4.64
C SER A 401 28.71 -8.73 3.85
N GLN A 402 28.86 -8.72 2.52
CA GLN A 402 27.79 -8.98 1.57
C GLN A 402 28.05 -10.29 0.83
N ILE A 403 27.03 -11.14 0.70
CA ILE A 403 27.10 -12.42 -0.03
C ILE A 403 25.89 -12.58 -0.97
N ARG A 404 26.01 -13.48 -1.95
CA ARG A 404 24.89 -13.88 -2.81
C ARG A 404 24.02 -14.94 -2.14
N LEU A 405 22.71 -14.77 -2.32
CA LEU A 405 21.70 -15.78 -2.07
C LEU A 405 21.45 -16.46 -3.41
N ASP A 406 21.90 -17.69 -3.57
CA ASP A 406 21.65 -18.51 -4.76
C ASP A 406 21.24 -19.87 -4.21
N THR A 407 19.99 -19.98 -3.75
CA THR A 407 19.51 -21.15 -2.99
C THR A 407 18.25 -21.73 -3.65
N PRO A 408 18.42 -22.60 -4.66
CA PRO A 408 17.31 -23.28 -5.30
C PRO A 408 16.45 -24.04 -4.28
N LYS A 409 15.14 -24.14 -4.56
CA LYS A 409 14.11 -24.81 -3.74
C LYS A 409 13.82 -24.24 -2.36
N ALA A 410 14.68 -23.38 -1.82
CA ALA A 410 14.41 -22.74 -0.54
C ALA A 410 13.18 -21.84 -0.67
N VAL A 411 12.30 -21.89 0.33
CA VAL A 411 11.12 -21.02 0.48
C VAL A 411 11.13 -20.27 1.81
N LYS A 412 12.07 -20.58 2.72
CA LYS A 412 12.24 -19.88 4.00
C LYS A 412 13.70 -19.60 4.30
N ILE A 413 13.93 -18.51 5.04
CA ILE A 413 15.22 -18.17 5.65
C ILE A 413 14.98 -18.01 7.15
N GLU A 414 15.55 -18.87 7.99
CA GLU A 414 15.67 -18.62 9.42
C GLU A 414 17.00 -17.90 9.67
N ILE A 415 16.93 -16.73 10.30
CA ILE A 415 18.08 -15.86 10.58
C ILE A 415 18.30 -15.87 12.09
N THR A 416 19.49 -16.27 12.52
CA THR A 416 19.94 -16.24 13.93
C THR A 416 21.27 -15.51 14.03
N GLY A 417 21.60 -14.91 15.18
CA GLY A 417 22.82 -14.13 15.31
C GLY A 417 22.81 -13.14 16.46
N ASP A 418 23.64 -12.11 16.36
CA ASP A 418 23.75 -11.03 17.35
C ASP A 418 22.64 -9.97 17.25
N GLY A 419 21.79 -10.04 16.22
CA GLY A 419 20.67 -9.12 16.00
C GLY A 419 21.07 -7.78 15.36
N SER A 420 22.31 -7.65 14.89
CA SER A 420 22.78 -6.48 14.16
C SER A 420 22.02 -6.26 12.85
N LEU A 421 22.24 -5.09 12.24
CA LEU A 421 21.58 -4.70 11.01
C LEU A 421 21.86 -5.70 9.88
N ILE A 422 20.78 -6.16 9.24
CA ILE A 422 20.83 -7.04 8.07
C ILE A 422 19.93 -6.48 6.97
N HIS A 423 20.39 -6.59 5.72
CA HIS A 423 19.67 -6.15 4.54
C HIS A 423 19.63 -7.30 3.54
N ILE A 424 18.44 -7.83 3.27
CA ILE A 424 18.21 -8.88 2.27
C ILE A 424 17.52 -8.23 1.08
N VAL A 425 18.10 -8.40 -0.10
CA VAL A 425 17.57 -7.88 -1.37
C VAL A 425 17.23 -9.09 -2.25
N PRO A 426 15.97 -9.56 -2.22
CA PRO A 426 15.52 -10.61 -3.14
C PRO A 426 15.51 -10.10 -4.58
N ASP A 427 15.91 -10.96 -5.51
CA ASP A 427 15.96 -10.63 -6.94
C ASP A 427 14.82 -11.35 -7.66
N PHE A 428 13.81 -10.58 -8.07
CA PHE A 428 12.61 -11.12 -8.71
C PHE A 428 12.95 -11.93 -9.97
N ASP A 429 13.74 -11.34 -10.88
CA ASP A 429 14.08 -11.94 -12.17
C ASP A 429 14.91 -13.23 -12.02
N LEU A 430 15.75 -13.31 -10.98
CA LEU A 430 16.48 -14.54 -10.67
C LEU A 430 15.63 -15.60 -9.97
N MET A 431 14.55 -15.20 -9.29
CA MET A 431 13.65 -16.12 -8.58
C MET A 431 12.61 -16.77 -9.51
N THR A 432 12.20 -16.11 -10.59
CA THR A 432 11.14 -16.59 -11.50
C THR A 432 11.66 -16.93 -12.90
N ASP A 433 10.86 -17.67 -13.68
CA ASP A 433 10.99 -17.92 -15.13
C ASP A 433 9.66 -17.68 -15.84
#